data_AF-A0A926R994-F1
#
_entry.id   AF-A0A926R994-F1
#
_cell.length_a   1.000
_cell.length_b   1.000
_cell.length_c   1.000
_cell.angle_alpha   90.00
_cell.angle_beta   90.00
_cell.angle_gamma   90.00
#
_symmetry.space_group_name_H-M   'P 1'
#
loop_
_entity.id
_entity.type
_entity.pdbx_description
1 polymer ?
#
loop_
_entity_poly.entity_id
_entity_poly.type
_entity_poly.pdbx_seq_one_letter_code
_entity_poly.pdbx_strand_id
1 'polypeptide(L)'
;MNNSFKNNNLKKINLEKFDWNSAQGEMKDKLGSDIYESWLKKIDFVEEFSNYLLLSVPTRFIRDWITSRYLDQILKIVKGFKKDIIRIEFKIIETKKNNNEVNDASNSSLRNENISFIKDSYLQYNRIDPNKRLDNFITGSGNKLAFEASVKVSENISHYNPLYIYGGVGMGKTHLLNAIGLELKNNNKVMFISAERFMYQFVKSIKSNEMVKFKEYFRNTDVLLIDDIQFMNGKEAMQEEFFHTFNALLDRGSQIILSADRAPNKLSRIQERIKSRFSGGLVVDIQKPDFELRKRIVENKSNELDRLYPDQIKISKEIQEFISLEISASIRELVGAINRIISFSRIYNKMPSLAETKVVLKDLLNLNENKVTIDLIQTLVCKFFKISKNEMLSSRRSRYLVRPRQTAIYLTKILTSKSLPEIGREFSNRDHTTIIHSVKTIEKLKEKDPL
;
A
#
# COMPACT_ATOMS: atom_id res chain seq x y z
N MET A 1 14.51 -6.47 -68.68
CA MET A 1 14.64 -5.50 -67.57
C MET A 1 13.24 -5.24 -67.02
N ASN A 2 13.11 -5.20 -65.69
CA ASN A 2 11.87 -5.30 -64.91
C ASN A 2 11.28 -6.71 -64.83
N ASN A 3 11.56 -7.42 -63.73
CA ASN A 3 10.77 -8.57 -63.33
C ASN A 3 10.21 -8.37 -61.93
N SER A 4 8.89 -8.40 -61.89
CA SER A 4 8.03 -8.49 -60.73
C SER A 4 8.35 -9.73 -59.89
N PHE A 5 8.46 -9.57 -58.58
CA PHE A 5 8.00 -10.59 -57.65
C PHE A 5 7.03 -9.96 -56.66
N LYS A 6 5.75 -10.24 -56.92
CA LYS A 6 4.67 -10.20 -55.95
C LYS A 6 5.09 -11.01 -54.72
N ASN A 7 5.09 -10.38 -53.55
CA ASN A 7 4.84 -11.06 -52.29
C ASN A 7 3.54 -10.52 -51.69
N ASN A 8 2.44 -10.83 -52.41
CA ASN A 8 1.14 -11.03 -51.79
C ASN A 8 1.25 -12.32 -50.97
N ASN A 9 1.60 -12.25 -49.68
CA ASN A 9 1.25 -13.27 -48.67
C ASN A 9 1.81 -12.93 -47.26
N LEU A 10 1.42 -11.77 -46.72
CA LEU A 10 1.16 -11.70 -45.28
C LEU A 10 -0.29 -11.28 -45.14
N LYS A 11 -1.13 -12.32 -45.08
CA LYS A 11 -2.56 -12.26 -44.80
C LYS A 11 -2.82 -11.21 -43.73
N LYS A 12 -3.71 -10.28 -44.06
CA LYS A 12 -4.63 -9.63 -43.14
C LYS A 12 -5.11 -10.66 -42.10
N ILE A 13 -4.46 -10.72 -40.96
CA ILE A 13 -5.14 -11.08 -39.73
C ILE A 13 -5.74 -9.75 -39.30
N ASN A 14 -7.04 -9.58 -39.55
CA ASN A 14 -7.81 -8.56 -38.86
C ASN A 14 -7.66 -8.86 -37.36
N LEU A 15 -6.66 -8.25 -36.72
CA LEU A 15 -6.65 -8.07 -35.29
C LEU A 15 -7.82 -7.14 -35.02
N GLU A 16 -8.93 -7.70 -34.57
CA GLU A 16 -10.06 -6.94 -34.04
C GLU A 16 -9.49 -5.91 -33.07
N LYS A 17 -9.55 -4.63 -33.46
CA LYS A 17 -9.13 -3.54 -32.58
C LYS A 17 -10.00 -3.61 -31.34
N PHE A 18 -9.38 -3.66 -30.18
CA PHE A 18 -10.09 -3.68 -28.91
C PHE A 18 -11.03 -2.47 -28.81
N ASP A 19 -12.34 -2.72 -28.73
CA ASP A 19 -13.36 -1.68 -28.68
C ASP A 19 -13.51 -1.14 -27.26
N TRP A 20 -12.76 -0.06 -26.99
CA TRP A 20 -12.78 0.60 -25.68
C TRP A 20 -14.14 1.18 -25.30
N ASN A 21 -14.96 1.59 -26.29
CA ASN A 21 -16.25 2.21 -26.01
C ASN A 21 -17.24 1.19 -25.42
N SER A 22 -17.23 -0.03 -25.94
CA SER A 22 -18.03 -1.14 -25.39
C SER A 22 -17.57 -1.50 -23.97
N ALA A 23 -16.26 -1.54 -23.72
CA ALA A 23 -15.72 -1.76 -22.38
C ALA A 23 -16.10 -0.64 -21.40
N GLN A 24 -16.12 0.62 -21.85
CA GLN A 24 -16.60 1.76 -21.06
C GLN A 24 -18.10 1.68 -20.75
N GLY A 25 -18.92 1.24 -21.71
CA GLY A 25 -20.35 0.96 -21.48
C GLY A 25 -20.57 -0.08 -20.40
N GLU A 26 -19.86 -1.22 -20.49
CA GLU A 26 -19.97 -2.28 -19.49
C GLU A 26 -19.42 -1.87 -18.11
N MET A 27 -18.41 -1.00 -18.07
CA MET A 27 -17.94 -0.37 -16.83
C MET A 27 -19.03 0.52 -16.21
N LYS A 28 -19.76 1.29 -17.02
CA LYS A 28 -20.87 2.12 -16.55
C LYS A 28 -22.00 1.28 -15.94
N ASP A 29 -22.35 0.17 -16.58
CA ASP A 29 -23.44 -0.70 -16.13
C ASP A 29 -23.06 -1.48 -14.86
N LYS A 30 -21.82 -2.01 -14.78
CA LYS A 30 -21.39 -2.83 -13.63
C LYS A 30 -20.90 -2.03 -12.42
N LEU A 31 -20.31 -0.86 -12.63
CA LEU A 31 -19.73 -0.04 -11.56
C LEU A 31 -20.63 1.15 -11.19
N GLY A 32 -21.71 1.36 -11.92
CA GLY A 32 -22.66 2.44 -11.71
C GLY A 32 -22.25 3.73 -12.41
N SER A 33 -23.27 4.48 -12.84
CA SER A 33 -23.15 5.74 -13.58
C SER A 33 -22.32 6.80 -12.84
N ASP A 34 -22.43 6.86 -11.51
CA ASP A 34 -21.76 7.87 -10.68
C ASP A 34 -20.25 7.65 -10.62
N ILE A 35 -19.82 6.39 -10.51
CA ILE A 35 -18.40 6.01 -10.49
C ILE A 35 -17.80 6.21 -11.88
N TYR A 36 -18.56 5.85 -12.91
CA TYR A 36 -18.15 6.00 -14.30
C TYR A 36 -17.86 7.46 -14.65
N GLU A 37 -18.82 8.37 -14.44
CA GLU A 37 -18.65 9.80 -14.74
C GLU A 37 -17.51 10.44 -13.93
N SER A 38 -17.36 10.06 -12.67
CA SER A 38 -16.38 10.68 -11.77
C SER A 38 -14.94 10.25 -12.06
N TRP A 39 -14.72 9.00 -12.48
CA TRP A 39 -13.39 8.38 -12.48
C TRP A 39 -13.05 7.61 -13.76
N LEU A 40 -13.97 6.81 -14.31
CA LEU A 40 -13.67 5.87 -15.39
C LEU A 40 -13.76 6.52 -16.78
N LYS A 41 -14.63 7.52 -16.93
CA LYS A 41 -14.76 8.34 -18.16
C LYS A 41 -13.49 9.13 -18.49
N LYS A 42 -12.65 9.38 -17.48
CA LYS A 42 -11.36 10.09 -17.62
C LYS A 42 -10.21 9.17 -18.02
N ILE A 43 -10.50 7.89 -18.30
CA ILE A 43 -9.54 6.92 -18.78
C ILE A 43 -9.65 6.84 -20.29
N ASP A 44 -8.58 7.24 -20.98
CA ASP A 44 -8.50 7.15 -22.43
C ASP A 44 -7.62 5.96 -22.84
N PHE A 45 -8.09 5.19 -23.82
CA PHE A 45 -7.30 4.12 -24.40
C PHE A 45 -6.14 4.69 -25.23
N VAL A 46 -4.92 4.19 -24.99
CA VAL A 46 -3.72 4.64 -25.71
C VAL A 46 -3.29 3.59 -26.73
N GLU A 47 -2.97 2.39 -26.25
CA GLU A 47 -2.40 1.35 -27.09
C GLU A 47 -2.65 -0.04 -26.50
N GLU A 48 -2.79 -1.04 -27.36
CA GLU A 48 -2.96 -2.43 -26.99
C GLU A 48 -1.68 -3.20 -27.34
N PHE A 49 -1.16 -3.94 -26.37
CA PHE A 49 -0.04 -4.87 -26.54
C PHE A 49 -0.50 -6.30 -26.29
N SER A 50 0.28 -7.28 -26.76
CA SER A 50 -0.06 -8.71 -26.75
C SER A 50 -0.56 -9.23 -25.39
N ASN A 51 -0.02 -8.70 -24.28
CA ASN A 51 -0.32 -9.18 -22.92
C ASN A 51 -0.83 -8.07 -21.98
N TYR A 52 -0.93 -6.81 -22.45
CA TYR A 52 -1.32 -5.70 -21.60
C TYR A 52 -1.96 -4.53 -22.36
N LEU A 53 -2.82 -3.80 -21.64
CA LEU A 53 -3.49 -2.61 -22.15
C LEU A 53 -2.83 -1.36 -21.58
N LEU A 54 -2.46 -0.41 -22.45
CA LEU A 54 -1.97 0.90 -22.03
C LEU A 54 -3.11 1.91 -22.06
N LEU A 55 -3.44 2.44 -20.88
CA LEU A 55 -4.47 3.44 -20.67
C LEU A 55 -3.82 4.76 -20.24
N SER A 56 -4.47 5.88 -20.49
CA SER A 56 -4.03 7.18 -20.02
C SER A 56 -5.03 7.80 -19.06
N VAL A 57 -4.48 8.54 -18.10
CA VAL A 57 -5.25 9.28 -17.11
C VAL A 57 -4.63 10.65 -16.89
N PRO A 58 -5.44 11.67 -16.52
CA PRO A 58 -4.96 13.04 -16.52
C PRO A 58 -3.97 13.36 -15.40
N THR A 59 -3.92 12.55 -14.34
CA THR A 59 -3.03 12.76 -13.20
C THR A 59 -2.56 11.45 -12.59
N ARG A 60 -1.39 11.45 -11.94
CA ARG A 60 -0.89 10.33 -11.12
C ARG A 60 -1.88 9.92 -10.03
N PHE A 61 -2.64 10.88 -9.51
CA PHE A 61 -3.66 10.64 -8.49
C PHE A 61 -4.80 9.76 -9.02
N ILE A 62 -5.34 10.08 -10.19
CA ILE A 62 -6.42 9.29 -10.80
C ILE A 62 -5.92 7.87 -11.10
N ARG A 63 -4.68 7.74 -11.60
CA ARG A 63 -4.02 6.44 -11.75
C ARG A 63 -4.05 5.67 -10.44
N ASP A 64 -3.46 6.22 -9.37
CA ASP A 64 -3.27 5.48 -8.12
C ASP A 64 -4.60 5.10 -7.46
N TRP A 65 -5.62 5.95 -7.60
CA TRP A 65 -6.96 5.68 -7.10
C TRP A 65 -7.68 4.56 -7.87
N ILE A 66 -7.64 4.61 -9.21
CA ILE A 66 -8.22 3.57 -10.06
C ILE A 66 -7.47 2.25 -9.84
N THR A 67 -6.14 2.30 -9.78
CA THR A 67 -5.27 1.16 -9.51
C THR A 67 -5.61 0.51 -8.16
N SER A 68 -5.82 1.29 -7.11
CA SER A 68 -6.08 0.76 -5.76
C SER A 68 -7.49 0.20 -5.56
N ARG A 69 -8.50 0.70 -6.29
CA ARG A 69 -9.92 0.36 -6.00
C ARG A 69 -10.62 -0.42 -7.10
N TYR A 70 -10.29 -0.16 -8.36
CA TYR A 70 -11.06 -0.66 -9.51
C TYR A 70 -10.22 -1.42 -10.52
N LEU A 71 -8.90 -1.50 -10.37
CA LEU A 71 -8.02 -2.20 -11.32
C LEU A 71 -8.48 -3.61 -11.61
N ASP A 72 -8.76 -4.39 -10.57
CA ASP A 72 -9.16 -5.79 -10.71
C ASP A 72 -10.51 -5.94 -11.42
N GLN A 73 -11.42 -5.00 -11.18
CA GLN A 73 -12.74 -4.98 -11.81
C GLN A 73 -12.66 -4.55 -13.28
N ILE A 74 -11.86 -3.51 -13.57
CA ILE A 74 -11.57 -3.06 -14.94
C ILE A 74 -10.88 -4.17 -15.72
N LEU A 75 -9.87 -4.82 -15.14
CA LEU A 75 -9.17 -5.97 -15.75
C LEU A 75 -10.13 -7.13 -16.03
N LYS A 76 -11.07 -7.41 -15.13
CA LYS A 76 -12.09 -8.45 -15.33
C LYS A 76 -13.04 -8.11 -16.48
N ILE A 77 -13.44 -6.84 -16.62
CA ILE A 77 -14.29 -6.37 -17.74
C ILE A 77 -13.51 -6.46 -19.05
N VAL A 78 -12.27 -5.94 -19.08
CA VAL A 78 -11.38 -6.00 -20.26
C VAL A 78 -11.13 -7.45 -20.72
N LYS A 79 -10.95 -8.38 -19.77
CA LYS A 79 -10.82 -9.83 -20.06
C LYS A 79 -12.08 -10.47 -20.66
N GLY A 80 -13.25 -9.86 -20.45
CA GLY A 80 -14.50 -10.27 -21.11
C GLY A 80 -14.46 -10.07 -22.62
N PHE A 81 -13.76 -9.02 -23.08
CA PHE A 81 -13.60 -8.70 -24.50
C PHE A 81 -12.34 -9.35 -25.10
N LYS A 82 -11.22 -9.35 -24.38
CA LYS A 82 -9.96 -10.00 -24.82
C LYS A 82 -9.29 -10.78 -23.70
N LYS A 83 -9.31 -12.11 -23.82
CA LYS A 83 -8.80 -13.04 -22.81
C LYS A 83 -7.29 -13.00 -22.63
N ASP A 84 -6.55 -12.54 -23.65
CA ASP A 84 -5.08 -12.52 -23.66
C ASP A 84 -4.49 -11.36 -22.85
N ILE A 85 -5.31 -10.38 -22.45
CA ILE A 85 -4.87 -9.24 -21.63
C ILE A 85 -4.77 -9.67 -20.17
N ILE A 86 -3.55 -9.59 -19.61
CA ILE A 86 -3.24 -10.09 -18.27
C ILE A 86 -2.97 -8.96 -17.26
N ARG A 87 -2.65 -7.75 -17.75
CA ARG A 87 -2.36 -6.57 -16.92
C ARG A 87 -2.77 -5.28 -17.63
N ILE A 88 -2.98 -4.21 -16.85
CA ILE A 88 -3.28 -2.85 -17.34
C ILE A 88 -2.19 -1.92 -16.82
N GLU A 89 -1.65 -1.09 -17.71
CA GLU A 89 -0.67 -0.06 -17.37
C GLU A 89 -1.25 1.33 -17.65
N PHE A 90 -0.81 2.32 -16.87
CA PHE A 90 -1.31 3.68 -16.95
C PHE A 90 -0.21 4.69 -17.26
N LYS A 91 -0.43 5.50 -18.29
CA LYS A 91 0.37 6.67 -18.65
C LYS A 91 -0.31 7.95 -18.16
N ILE A 92 0.47 8.91 -17.65
CA ILE A 92 -0.09 10.22 -17.26
C ILE A 92 0.01 11.17 -18.45
N ILE A 93 -1.13 11.72 -18.88
CA ILE A 93 -1.19 12.74 -19.94
C ILE A 93 -1.97 13.92 -19.39
N GLU A 94 -1.30 15.03 -19.09
CA GLU A 94 -1.97 16.23 -18.60
C GLU A 94 -2.83 16.84 -19.72
N THR A 95 -4.15 16.70 -19.60
CA THR A 95 -5.09 17.38 -20.49
C THR A 95 -5.05 18.88 -20.22
N LYS A 96 -4.30 19.64 -21.02
CA LYS A 96 -4.48 21.09 -21.15
C LYS A 96 -5.83 21.32 -21.82
N LYS A 97 -6.89 21.57 -21.03
CA LYS A 97 -8.15 22.07 -21.59
C LYS A 97 -7.99 23.54 -21.93
N ASN A 98 -8.07 23.85 -23.22
CA ASN A 98 -8.27 25.20 -23.73
C ASN A 98 -9.56 25.77 -23.12
N ASN A 99 -9.43 26.92 -22.46
CA ASN A 99 -10.56 27.77 -22.13
C ASN A 99 -11.01 28.45 -23.42
N ASN A 100 -12.17 28.08 -23.92
CA ASN A 100 -13.02 28.91 -24.78
C ASN A 100 -14.43 28.36 -24.63
N GLU A 101 -15.28 29.07 -23.90
CA GLU A 101 -16.52 29.65 -24.42
C GLU A 101 -17.30 30.35 -23.31
N VAL A 102 -17.81 31.51 -23.68
CA VAL A 102 -18.45 32.54 -22.88
C VAL A 102 -19.90 32.64 -23.38
N ASN A 103 -20.82 32.89 -22.44
CA ASN A 103 -22.20 33.36 -22.59
C ASN A 103 -23.24 32.44 -23.25
N ASP A 104 -24.25 32.04 -22.48
CA ASP A 104 -25.57 32.65 -22.65
C ASP A 104 -26.45 32.47 -21.42
N ALA A 105 -27.14 33.56 -21.06
CA ALA A 105 -28.17 33.62 -20.04
C ALA A 105 -29.53 33.83 -20.71
N SER A 106 -30.52 32.98 -20.41
CA SER A 106 -31.90 33.37 -20.05
C SER A 106 -32.93 32.23 -20.22
N ASN A 107 -33.84 32.15 -19.24
CA ASN A 107 -35.22 31.65 -19.24
C ASN A 107 -35.54 30.18 -19.62
N SER A 108 -35.96 29.39 -18.62
CA SER A 108 -37.39 29.18 -18.34
C SER A 108 -37.60 28.14 -17.22
N SER A 109 -38.76 28.26 -16.59
CA SER A 109 -39.13 27.80 -15.26
C SER A 109 -39.93 26.49 -15.23
N LEU A 110 -39.84 25.79 -14.08
CA LEU A 110 -40.87 24.95 -13.42
C LEU A 110 -41.21 23.54 -13.97
N ARG A 111 -40.72 22.49 -13.27
CA ARG A 111 -41.49 21.65 -12.31
C ARG A 111 -40.69 20.39 -11.89
N ASN A 112 -40.51 20.23 -10.56
CA ASN A 112 -40.51 19.03 -9.69
C ASN A 112 -40.12 17.67 -10.33
N GLU A 113 -39.18 16.85 -9.84
CA GLU A 113 -38.85 16.50 -8.45
C GLU A 113 -37.47 15.78 -8.41
N ASN A 114 -36.71 16.01 -7.32
CA ASN A 114 -35.71 15.09 -6.74
C ASN A 114 -34.42 14.72 -7.48
N ILE A 115 -33.71 15.67 -8.09
CA ILE A 115 -32.25 15.57 -8.16
C ILE A 115 -31.66 16.93 -7.81
N SER A 116 -31.58 17.21 -6.50
CA SER A 116 -30.68 18.27 -6.05
C SER A 116 -29.28 17.88 -6.52
N PHE A 117 -28.74 18.64 -7.47
CA PHE A 117 -27.32 18.68 -7.83
C PHE A 117 -26.49 18.29 -6.62
N ILE A 118 -25.90 17.09 -6.64
CA ILE A 118 -24.99 16.65 -5.60
C ILE A 118 -23.77 17.56 -5.72
N LYS A 119 -23.82 18.67 -5.00
CA LYS A 119 -22.73 19.61 -4.80
C LYS A 119 -21.50 18.79 -4.44
N ASP A 120 -20.40 19.06 -5.16
CA ASP A 120 -19.00 18.75 -4.84
C ASP A 120 -18.62 19.26 -3.44
N SER A 121 -19.27 18.69 -2.44
CA SER A 121 -19.15 19.05 -1.05
C SER A 121 -18.05 18.19 -0.46
N TYR A 122 -17.22 18.82 0.36
CA TYR A 122 -16.21 18.16 1.17
C TYR A 122 -16.78 16.96 1.99
N LEU A 123 -18.12 16.87 2.12
CA LEU A 123 -18.91 15.88 2.83
C LEU A 123 -18.74 14.41 2.38
N GLN A 124 -18.33 14.12 1.14
CA GLN A 124 -18.25 12.72 0.66
C GLN A 124 -16.97 11.95 1.06
N TYR A 125 -16.02 12.62 1.73
CA TYR A 125 -14.72 12.02 2.07
C TYR A 125 -14.62 11.51 3.51
N ASN A 126 -15.61 11.83 4.35
CA ASN A 126 -15.72 11.33 5.70
C ASN A 126 -16.28 9.90 5.69
N ARG A 127 -15.45 8.94 5.25
CA ARG A 127 -15.84 7.53 5.11
C ARG A 127 -15.36 6.74 6.31
N ILE A 128 -16.04 6.94 7.43
CA ILE A 128 -15.94 6.04 8.57
C ILE A 128 -16.53 4.70 8.14
N ASP A 129 -15.75 3.64 8.28
CA ASP A 129 -16.13 2.28 7.91
C ASP A 129 -16.96 1.63 9.03
N PRO A 130 -18.26 1.35 8.82
CA PRO A 130 -19.15 0.81 9.86
C PRO A 130 -18.77 -0.60 10.33
N ASN A 131 -17.87 -1.28 9.60
CA ASN A 131 -17.36 -2.60 9.95
C ASN A 131 -16.15 -2.55 10.90
N LYS A 132 -15.65 -1.36 11.27
CA LYS A 132 -14.50 -1.20 12.18
C LYS A 132 -14.97 -0.59 13.49
N ARG A 133 -15.50 -1.42 14.40
CA ARG A 133 -16.08 -1.03 15.69
C ARG A 133 -15.15 -1.38 16.84
N LEU A 134 -15.41 -0.86 18.04
CA LEU A 134 -14.69 -1.29 19.24
C LEU A 134 -15.01 -2.76 19.56
N ASP A 135 -16.26 -3.17 19.40
CA ASP A 135 -16.74 -4.53 19.73
C ASP A 135 -16.05 -5.65 18.95
N ASN A 136 -15.63 -5.36 17.71
CA ASN A 136 -14.96 -6.34 16.85
C ASN A 136 -13.43 -6.16 16.80
N PHE A 137 -12.88 -5.30 17.65
CA PHE A 137 -11.43 -5.17 17.82
C PHE A 137 -10.95 -6.18 18.86
N ILE A 138 -10.16 -7.16 18.43
CA ILE A 138 -9.66 -8.22 19.30
C ILE A 138 -8.44 -7.71 20.07
N THR A 139 -8.51 -7.79 21.39
CA THR A 139 -7.46 -7.31 22.30
C THR A 139 -6.50 -8.42 22.70
N GLY A 140 -5.24 -8.04 22.92
CA GLY A 140 -4.15 -8.85 23.42
C GLY A 140 -3.09 -7.96 24.06
N SER A 141 -1.97 -8.55 24.50
CA SER A 141 -0.93 -7.84 25.27
C SER A 141 -0.41 -6.58 24.55
N GLY A 142 -0.14 -6.68 23.25
CA GLY A 142 0.50 -5.62 22.45
C GLY A 142 -0.41 -4.50 21.93
N ASN A 143 -1.74 -4.60 22.09
CA ASN A 143 -2.68 -3.57 21.61
C ASN A 143 -3.69 -3.13 22.68
N LYS A 144 -3.64 -3.69 23.90
CA LYS A 144 -4.56 -3.40 25.00
C LYS A 144 -4.56 -1.93 25.40
N LEU A 145 -3.38 -1.33 25.58
CA LEU A 145 -3.27 0.08 25.98
C LEU A 145 -3.87 1.02 24.93
N ALA A 146 -3.64 0.75 23.63
CA ALA A 146 -4.21 1.53 22.54
C ALA A 146 -5.74 1.40 22.48
N PHE A 147 -6.26 0.20 22.75
CA PHE A 147 -7.70 -0.04 22.84
C PHE A 147 -8.32 0.72 24.03
N GLU A 148 -7.76 0.59 25.23
CA GLU A 148 -8.26 1.29 26.42
C GLU A 148 -8.22 2.81 26.27
N ALA A 149 -7.14 3.35 25.69
CA ALA A 149 -7.04 4.77 25.36
C ALA A 149 -8.12 5.20 24.35
N SER A 150 -8.43 4.36 23.37
CA SER A 150 -9.48 4.61 22.38
C SER A 150 -10.87 4.66 23.05
N VAL A 151 -11.17 3.71 23.94
CA VAL A 151 -12.42 3.69 24.72
C VAL A 151 -12.52 4.96 25.59
N LYS A 152 -11.45 5.32 26.30
CA LYS A 152 -11.45 6.50 27.19
C LYS A 152 -11.67 7.81 26.44
N VAL A 153 -11.08 7.97 25.26
CA VAL A 153 -11.28 9.14 24.40
C VAL A 153 -12.68 9.17 23.76
N SER A 154 -13.27 8.00 23.50
CA SER A 154 -14.67 7.91 23.05
C SER A 154 -15.67 8.27 24.15
N GLU A 155 -15.35 8.02 25.43
CA GLU A 155 -16.20 8.39 26.57
C GLU A 155 -16.08 9.88 26.94
N ASN A 156 -14.85 10.39 27.04
CA ASN A 156 -14.57 11.75 27.50
C ASN A 156 -13.69 12.51 26.49
N ILE A 157 -14.33 13.41 25.75
CA ILE A 157 -13.66 14.34 24.84
C ILE A 157 -12.73 15.28 25.65
N SER A 158 -11.58 15.61 25.07
CA SER A 158 -10.63 16.65 25.50
C SER A 158 -9.75 16.36 26.71
N HIS A 159 -9.90 15.21 27.39
CA HIS A 159 -8.97 14.81 28.46
C HIS A 159 -7.58 14.40 27.95
N TYR A 160 -7.54 13.70 26.82
CA TYR A 160 -6.30 13.21 26.20
C TYR A 160 -6.23 13.76 24.77
N ASN A 161 -5.68 14.97 24.61
CA ASN A 161 -5.69 15.69 23.35
C ASN A 161 -4.30 16.27 22.99
N PRO A 162 -3.69 15.87 21.85
CA PRO A 162 -4.16 14.84 20.92
C PRO A 162 -4.00 13.42 21.47
N LEU A 163 -4.82 12.48 20.99
CA LEU A 163 -4.52 11.05 21.07
C LEU A 163 -3.66 10.66 19.87
N TYR A 164 -2.45 10.16 20.10
CA TYR A 164 -1.52 9.75 19.05
C TYR A 164 -1.27 8.24 19.11
N ILE A 165 -1.81 7.50 18.14
CA ILE A 165 -1.68 6.04 18.03
C ILE A 165 -0.64 5.71 16.97
N TYR A 166 0.41 4.97 17.31
CA TYR A 166 1.42 4.55 16.34
C TYR A 166 1.75 3.07 16.38
N GLY A 167 2.28 2.55 15.28
CA GLY A 167 2.63 1.14 15.17
C GLY A 167 2.89 0.74 13.73
N GLY A 168 3.37 -0.48 13.52
CA GLY A 168 3.68 -1.00 12.19
C GLY A 168 2.48 -1.03 11.23
N VAL A 169 2.76 -1.38 9.97
CA VAL A 169 1.72 -1.56 8.96
C VAL A 169 0.81 -2.72 9.36
N GLY A 170 -0.51 -2.55 9.18
CA GLY A 170 -1.47 -3.64 9.41
C GLY A 170 -1.63 -4.05 10.88
N MET A 171 -1.41 -3.14 11.83
CA MET A 171 -1.52 -3.41 13.28
C MET A 171 -2.86 -2.98 13.90
N GLY A 172 -3.78 -2.41 13.12
CA GLY A 172 -5.12 -2.00 13.62
C GLY A 172 -5.29 -0.51 13.93
N LYS A 173 -4.31 0.34 13.62
CA LYS A 173 -4.40 1.82 13.78
C LYS A 173 -5.66 2.40 13.14
N THR A 174 -5.85 2.17 11.84
CA THR A 174 -7.03 2.62 11.10
C THR A 174 -8.32 2.04 11.69
N HIS A 175 -8.30 0.82 12.25
CA HIS A 175 -9.46 0.24 12.92
C HIS A 175 -9.84 1.05 14.16
N LEU A 176 -8.89 1.32 15.05
CA LEU A 176 -9.15 2.13 16.25
C LEU A 176 -9.64 3.53 15.90
N LEU A 177 -9.04 4.20 14.90
CA LEU A 177 -9.51 5.51 14.46
C LEU A 177 -10.96 5.47 13.94
N ASN A 178 -11.31 4.46 13.13
CA ASN A 178 -12.68 4.32 12.66
C ASN A 178 -13.65 4.02 13.82
N ALA A 179 -13.23 3.17 14.77
CA ALA A 179 -14.03 2.81 15.92
C ALA A 179 -14.33 4.04 16.81
N ILE A 180 -13.32 4.84 17.13
CA ILE A 180 -13.49 6.12 17.86
C ILE A 180 -14.44 7.03 17.08
N GLY A 181 -14.25 7.15 15.77
CA GLY A 181 -15.10 7.97 14.91
C GLY A 181 -16.56 7.52 14.91
N LEU A 182 -16.83 6.21 14.90
CA LEU A 182 -18.20 5.68 14.95
C LEU A 182 -18.90 6.02 16.26
N GLU A 183 -18.22 5.83 17.39
CA GLU A 183 -18.77 6.15 18.72
C GLU A 183 -19.12 7.64 18.84
N LEU A 184 -18.20 8.51 18.42
CA LEU A 184 -18.35 9.94 18.58
C LEU A 184 -19.30 10.59 17.55
N LYS A 185 -19.59 9.92 16.42
CA LYS A 185 -20.37 10.48 15.30
C LYS A 185 -21.81 10.84 15.67
N ASN A 186 -22.41 10.14 16.63
CA ASN A 186 -23.81 10.36 17.00
C ASN A 186 -24.03 11.72 17.68
N ASN A 187 -23.02 12.22 18.39
CA ASN A 187 -23.13 13.43 19.21
C ASN A 187 -22.26 14.59 18.73
N ASN A 188 -21.34 14.36 17.78
CA ASN A 188 -20.32 15.33 17.39
C ASN A 188 -20.13 15.41 15.87
N LYS A 189 -19.67 16.58 15.38
CA LYS A 189 -19.19 16.72 14.01
C LYS A 189 -17.81 16.08 13.87
N VAL A 190 -17.82 14.78 13.60
CA VAL A 190 -16.61 13.98 13.37
C VAL A 190 -16.11 14.13 11.94
N MET A 191 -14.81 14.34 11.76
CA MET A 191 -14.14 14.35 10.47
C MET A 191 -13.01 13.32 10.46
N PHE A 192 -13.12 12.30 9.60
CA PHE A 192 -12.08 11.33 9.33
C PHE A 192 -11.43 11.56 7.96
N ILE A 193 -10.11 11.73 7.95
CA ILE A 193 -9.34 12.00 6.73
C ILE A 193 -7.93 11.38 6.82
N SER A 194 -7.34 10.98 5.70
CA SER A 194 -5.91 10.67 5.68
C SER A 194 -5.07 11.94 5.58
N ALA A 195 -3.85 11.94 6.11
CA ALA A 195 -2.96 13.08 6.01
C ALA A 195 -2.67 13.46 4.54
N GLU A 196 -2.54 12.47 3.66
CA GLU A 196 -2.43 12.67 2.22
C GLU A 196 -3.66 13.40 1.62
N ARG A 197 -4.87 13.03 2.06
CA ARG A 197 -6.10 13.64 1.56
C ARG A 197 -6.28 15.06 2.07
N PHE A 198 -5.90 15.34 3.31
CA PHE A 198 -5.85 16.70 3.85
C PHE A 198 -4.97 17.60 2.99
N MET A 199 -3.76 17.11 2.67
CA MET A 199 -2.82 17.79 1.78
C MET A 199 -3.38 18.04 0.37
N TYR A 200 -4.06 17.04 -0.20
CA TYR A 200 -4.72 17.20 -1.49
C TYR A 200 -5.77 18.32 -1.47
N GLN A 201 -6.59 18.38 -0.41
CA GLN A 201 -7.62 19.43 -0.28
C GLN A 201 -7.00 20.83 -0.10
N PHE A 202 -5.87 20.91 0.59
CA PHE A 202 -5.11 22.15 0.71
C PHE A 202 -4.60 22.62 -0.67
N VAL A 203 -3.93 21.74 -1.42
CA VAL A 203 -3.46 22.09 -2.78
C VAL A 203 -4.61 22.45 -3.71
N LYS A 204 -5.73 21.72 -3.63
CA LYS A 204 -6.94 22.01 -4.43
C LYS A 204 -7.47 23.41 -4.13
N SER A 205 -7.58 23.77 -2.85
CA SER A 205 -8.10 25.07 -2.43
C SER A 205 -7.14 26.22 -2.74
N ILE A 206 -5.83 25.99 -2.85
CA ILE A 206 -4.91 27.00 -3.41
C ILE A 206 -5.25 27.23 -4.88
N LYS A 207 -5.38 26.14 -5.66
CA LYS A 207 -5.66 26.23 -7.10
C LYS A 207 -7.01 26.86 -7.42
N SER A 208 -8.04 26.60 -6.61
CA SER A 208 -9.38 27.19 -6.78
C SER A 208 -9.57 28.54 -6.10
N ASN A 209 -8.55 29.06 -5.40
CA ASN A 209 -8.64 30.27 -4.58
C ASN A 209 -9.73 30.21 -3.48
N GLU A 210 -9.92 29.04 -2.88
CA GLU A 210 -10.95 28.75 -1.87
C GLU A 210 -10.35 28.43 -0.48
N MET A 211 -9.24 29.09 -0.12
CA MET A 211 -8.56 28.91 1.17
C MET A 211 -9.47 29.13 2.38
N VAL A 212 -10.37 30.11 2.32
CA VAL A 212 -11.29 30.42 3.42
C VAL A 212 -12.24 29.26 3.66
N LYS A 213 -12.84 28.72 2.58
CA LYS A 213 -13.73 27.55 2.66
C LYS A 213 -13.00 26.31 3.19
N PHE A 214 -11.75 26.11 2.79
CA PHE A 214 -10.91 25.03 3.33
C PHE A 214 -10.74 25.18 4.86
N LYS A 215 -10.36 26.37 5.33
CA LYS A 215 -10.16 26.64 6.76
C LYS A 215 -11.45 26.44 7.55
N GLU A 216 -12.57 27.01 7.09
CA GLU A 216 -13.88 26.83 7.71
C GLU A 216 -14.27 25.34 7.78
N TYR A 217 -14.07 24.60 6.69
CA TYR A 217 -14.44 23.19 6.63
C TYR A 217 -13.69 22.34 7.66
N PHE A 218 -12.36 22.48 7.77
CA PHE A 218 -11.54 21.67 8.68
C PHE A 218 -11.63 22.17 10.14
N ARG A 219 -11.76 23.47 10.37
CA ARG A 219 -11.79 24.07 11.72
C ARG A 219 -13.18 24.01 12.37
N ASN A 220 -14.25 23.82 11.58
CA ASN A 220 -15.61 23.62 12.07
C ASN A 220 -15.93 22.14 12.35
N THR A 221 -15.03 21.47 13.07
CA THR A 221 -15.18 20.07 13.50
C THR A 221 -15.02 19.97 15.01
N ASP A 222 -15.78 19.07 15.62
CA ASP A 222 -15.69 18.82 17.06
C ASP A 222 -14.69 17.68 17.32
N VAL A 223 -14.52 16.78 16.36
CA VAL A 223 -13.54 15.68 16.39
C VAL A 223 -12.83 15.58 15.04
N LEU A 224 -11.50 15.62 15.05
CA LEU A 224 -10.65 15.44 13.87
C LEU A 224 -9.80 14.17 14.01
N LEU A 225 -10.05 13.20 13.14
CA LEU A 225 -9.32 11.93 13.02
C LEU A 225 -8.44 11.97 11.78
N ILE A 226 -7.12 11.85 11.95
CA ILE A 226 -6.16 11.90 10.84
C ILE A 226 -5.35 10.60 10.79
N ASP A 227 -5.53 9.84 9.70
CA ASP A 227 -4.81 8.59 9.48
C ASP A 227 -3.47 8.84 8.74
N ASP A 228 -2.45 8.07 9.10
CA ASP A 228 -1.14 8.00 8.43
C ASP A 228 -0.41 9.36 8.26
N ILE A 229 -0.14 10.04 9.38
CA ILE A 229 0.60 11.32 9.43
C ILE A 229 1.97 11.28 8.74
N GLN A 230 2.61 10.11 8.62
CA GLN A 230 3.88 9.95 7.91
C GLN A 230 3.84 10.40 6.44
N PHE A 231 2.66 10.52 5.81
CA PHE A 231 2.54 11.02 4.44
C PHE A 231 2.71 12.54 4.30
N MET A 232 2.86 13.26 5.41
CA MET A 232 3.13 14.71 5.42
C MET A 232 4.61 15.08 5.21
N ASN A 233 5.51 14.09 5.17
CA ASN A 233 6.95 14.29 5.13
C ASN A 233 7.41 15.17 3.94
N GLY A 234 8.23 16.19 4.21
CA GLY A 234 8.92 16.99 3.20
C GLY A 234 8.08 18.03 2.44
N LYS A 235 6.84 18.33 2.90
CA LYS A 235 5.97 19.35 2.28
C LYS A 235 5.73 20.52 3.23
N GLU A 236 6.73 21.40 3.38
CA GLU A 236 6.78 22.43 4.43
C GLU A 236 5.58 23.39 4.43
N ALA A 237 5.21 23.95 3.28
CA ALA A 237 4.04 24.84 3.18
C ALA A 237 2.73 24.17 3.62
N MET A 238 2.59 22.87 3.37
CA MET A 238 1.41 22.11 3.81
C MET A 238 1.46 21.76 5.29
N GLN A 239 2.65 21.50 5.83
CA GLN A 239 2.86 21.29 7.26
C GLN A 239 2.52 22.54 8.06
N GLU A 240 2.79 23.73 7.50
CA GLU A 240 2.45 24.99 8.12
C GLU A 240 0.93 25.19 8.25
N GLU A 241 0.16 25.01 7.17
CA GLU A 241 -1.31 25.13 7.28
C GLU A 241 -1.91 24.05 8.19
N PHE A 242 -1.35 22.83 8.15
CA PHE A 242 -1.74 21.78 9.09
C PHE A 242 -1.49 22.21 10.54
N PHE A 243 -0.31 22.77 10.85
CA PHE A 243 0.02 23.25 12.18
C PHE A 243 -0.95 24.34 12.66
N HIS A 244 -1.31 25.29 11.79
CA HIS A 244 -2.31 26.32 12.12
C HIS A 244 -3.72 25.74 12.34
N THR A 245 -4.13 24.79 11.50
CA THR A 245 -5.43 24.11 11.65
C THR A 245 -5.47 23.29 12.94
N PHE A 246 -4.39 22.58 13.25
CA PHE A 246 -4.24 21.79 14.46
C PHE A 246 -4.35 22.66 15.73
N ASN A 247 -3.63 23.79 15.78
CA ASN A 247 -3.71 24.69 16.94
C ASN A 247 -5.10 25.32 17.08
N ALA A 248 -5.71 25.79 15.97
CA ALA A 248 -7.06 26.36 16.01
C ALA A 248 -8.11 25.37 16.56
N LEU A 249 -7.95 24.07 16.27
CA LEU A 249 -8.82 23.03 16.80
C LEU A 249 -8.53 22.73 18.28
N LEU A 250 -7.26 22.70 18.68
CA LEU A 250 -6.90 22.55 20.10
C LEU A 250 -7.43 23.70 20.95
N ASP A 251 -7.24 24.94 20.51
CA ASP A 251 -7.66 26.14 21.24
C ASP A 251 -9.19 26.22 21.38
N ARG A 252 -9.93 25.65 20.43
CA ARG A 252 -11.40 25.51 20.47
C ARG A 252 -11.86 24.36 21.39
N GLY A 253 -10.96 23.48 21.81
CA GLY A 253 -11.30 22.27 22.57
C GLY A 253 -11.84 21.12 21.71
N SER A 254 -11.60 21.12 20.40
CA SER A 254 -11.93 19.99 19.53
C SER A 254 -11.01 18.80 19.81
N GLN A 255 -11.55 17.58 19.81
CA GLN A 255 -10.75 16.36 20.00
C GLN A 255 -9.93 16.05 18.75
N ILE A 256 -8.62 15.83 18.91
CA ILE A 256 -7.75 15.44 17.81
C ILE A 256 -7.20 14.03 18.07
N ILE A 257 -7.33 13.16 17.08
CA ILE A 257 -6.80 11.80 17.09
C ILE A 257 -5.96 11.59 15.83
N LEU A 258 -4.75 11.08 16.03
CA LEU A 258 -3.75 10.92 14.98
C LEU A 258 -3.28 9.48 14.94
N SER A 259 -3.02 8.98 13.72
CA SER A 259 -2.30 7.73 13.52
C SER A 259 -0.98 7.93 12.78
N ALA A 260 0.01 7.09 13.10
CA ALA A 260 1.28 7.07 12.36
C ALA A 260 1.96 5.69 12.33
N ASP A 261 2.92 5.51 11.45
CA ASP A 261 3.75 4.30 11.39
C ASP A 261 4.83 4.21 12.49
N ARG A 262 5.09 5.32 13.20
CA ARG A 262 6.17 5.46 14.19
C ARG A 262 5.85 6.56 15.20
N ALA A 263 6.62 6.60 16.30
CA ALA A 263 6.52 7.64 17.33
C ALA A 263 6.82 9.05 16.76
N PRO A 264 6.29 10.13 17.37
CA PRO A 264 6.46 11.50 16.88
C PRO A 264 7.93 11.88 16.62
N ASN A 265 8.82 11.55 17.55
CA ASN A 265 10.25 11.88 17.49
C ASN A 265 10.98 11.16 16.34
N LYS A 266 10.43 10.05 15.84
CA LYS A 266 11.00 9.25 14.74
C LYS A 266 10.47 9.67 13.35
N LEU A 267 9.54 10.63 13.28
CA LEU A 267 9.02 11.16 12.01
C LEU A 267 10.11 11.96 11.28
N SER A 268 10.50 11.47 10.10
CA SER A 268 11.49 12.14 9.25
C SER A 268 10.85 13.27 8.44
N ARG A 269 11.52 14.44 8.34
CA ARG A 269 11.05 15.57 7.50
C ARG A 269 9.67 16.11 7.90
N ILE A 270 9.35 16.05 9.19
CA ILE A 270 8.25 16.78 9.85
C ILE A 270 8.87 17.87 10.71
N GLN A 271 8.31 19.08 10.70
CA GLN A 271 8.77 20.21 11.51
C GLN A 271 8.73 19.89 13.02
N GLU A 272 9.73 20.34 13.77
CA GLU A 272 9.88 20.00 15.19
C GLU A 272 8.72 20.50 16.04
N ARG A 273 8.18 21.68 15.72
CA ARG A 273 6.97 22.22 16.36
C ARG A 273 5.75 21.31 16.23
N ILE A 274 5.61 20.58 15.13
CA ILE A 274 4.51 19.63 14.92
C ILE A 274 4.74 18.38 15.75
N LYS A 275 5.96 17.85 15.79
CA LYS A 275 6.28 16.68 16.63
C LYS A 275 6.08 16.97 18.12
N SER A 276 6.44 18.17 18.57
CA SER A 276 6.19 18.63 19.94
C SER A 276 4.70 18.62 20.26
N ARG A 277 3.86 19.14 19.35
CA ARG A 277 2.39 19.10 19.50
C ARG A 277 1.83 17.68 19.54
N PHE A 278 2.32 16.78 18.69
CA PHE A 278 1.93 15.36 18.72
C PHE A 278 2.32 14.67 20.03
N SER A 279 3.42 15.09 20.65
CA SER A 279 3.92 14.53 21.90
C SER A 279 3.30 15.16 23.14
N GLY A 280 2.57 16.27 23.01
CA GLY A 280 1.97 17.00 24.12
C GLY A 280 0.70 16.36 24.70
N GLY A 281 0.15 15.34 24.03
CA GLY A 281 -1.02 14.59 24.46
C GLY A 281 -0.69 13.14 24.86
N LEU A 282 -1.64 12.23 24.66
CA LEU A 282 -1.47 10.81 24.96
C LEU A 282 -0.87 10.07 23.76
N VAL A 283 0.35 9.55 23.92
CA VAL A 283 1.06 8.82 22.88
C VAL A 283 1.06 7.32 23.20
N VAL A 284 0.47 6.50 22.34
CA VAL A 284 0.30 5.05 22.57
C VAL A 284 0.81 4.25 21.39
N ASP A 285 1.57 3.18 21.67
CA ASP A 285 2.04 2.25 20.67
C ASP A 285 1.11 1.03 20.49
N ILE A 286 1.11 0.48 19.29
CA ILE A 286 0.59 -0.83 18.97
C ILE A 286 1.76 -1.71 18.54
N GLN A 287 1.97 -2.76 19.31
CA GLN A 287 3.04 -3.72 19.10
C GLN A 287 2.59 -4.85 18.17
N LYS A 288 3.56 -5.67 17.73
CA LYS A 288 3.27 -6.85 16.93
C LYS A 288 2.39 -7.81 17.74
N PRO A 289 1.38 -8.45 17.10
CA PRO A 289 0.51 -9.38 17.82
C PRO A 289 1.31 -10.61 18.26
N ASP A 290 1.14 -11.02 19.51
CA ASP A 290 1.65 -12.29 20.01
C ASP A 290 0.90 -13.48 19.39
N PHE A 291 1.41 -14.69 19.60
CA PHE A 291 0.79 -15.89 19.04
C PHE A 291 -0.67 -16.06 19.48
N GLU A 292 -0.97 -15.77 20.74
CA GLU A 292 -2.31 -15.90 21.29
C GLU A 292 -3.31 -14.94 20.63
N LEU A 293 -2.92 -13.68 20.44
CA LEU A 293 -3.73 -12.69 19.73
C LEU A 293 -3.93 -13.10 18.26
N ARG A 294 -2.88 -13.59 17.58
CA ARG A 294 -3.00 -14.08 16.20
C ARG A 294 -3.96 -15.25 16.11
N LYS A 295 -3.90 -16.21 17.04
CA LYS A 295 -4.82 -17.35 17.11
C LYS A 295 -6.26 -16.89 17.27
N ARG A 296 -6.54 -16.01 18.23
CA ARG A 296 -7.88 -15.45 18.45
C ARG A 296 -8.40 -14.69 17.22
N ILE A 297 -7.53 -13.94 16.53
CA ILE A 297 -7.89 -13.25 15.29
C ILE A 297 -8.26 -14.24 14.19
N VAL A 298 -7.46 -15.29 13.99
CA VAL A 298 -7.75 -16.32 12.98
C VAL A 298 -9.07 -17.02 13.30
N GLU A 299 -9.26 -17.47 14.54
CA GLU A 299 -10.48 -18.16 14.98
C GLU A 299 -11.72 -17.29 14.79
N ASN A 300 -11.67 -16.02 15.23
CA ASN A 300 -12.80 -15.11 15.08
C ASN A 300 -13.08 -14.81 13.60
N LYS A 301 -12.04 -14.62 12.78
CA LYS A 301 -12.23 -14.34 11.35
C LYS A 301 -12.76 -15.55 10.59
N SER A 302 -12.32 -16.76 10.92
CA SER A 302 -12.88 -18.00 10.40
C SER A 302 -14.35 -18.15 10.80
N ASN A 303 -14.70 -17.91 12.06
CA ASN A 303 -16.09 -17.98 12.53
C ASN A 303 -17.00 -16.94 11.85
N GLU A 304 -16.51 -15.71 11.64
CA GLU A 304 -17.22 -14.67 10.90
C GLU A 304 -17.53 -15.13 9.47
N LEU A 305 -16.56 -15.77 8.80
CA LEU A 305 -16.70 -16.24 7.43
C LEU A 305 -17.60 -17.46 7.33
N ASP A 306 -17.54 -18.38 8.29
CA ASP A 306 -18.47 -19.51 8.40
C ASP A 306 -19.93 -19.04 8.55
N ARG A 307 -20.17 -17.96 9.29
CA ARG A 307 -21.52 -17.36 9.43
C ARG A 307 -22.00 -16.70 8.15
N LEU A 308 -21.11 -15.99 7.45
CA LEU A 308 -21.45 -15.32 6.19
C LEU A 308 -21.67 -16.33 5.05
N TYR A 309 -21.07 -17.51 5.14
CA TYR A 309 -21.13 -18.53 4.10
C TYR A 309 -21.29 -19.96 4.69
N PRO A 310 -22.50 -20.33 5.16
CA PRO A 310 -22.73 -21.60 5.87
C PRO A 310 -22.43 -22.85 5.04
N ASP A 311 -22.63 -22.77 3.72
CA ASP A 311 -22.45 -23.89 2.78
C ASP A 311 -20.99 -24.06 2.33
N GLN A 312 -20.06 -23.27 2.88
CA GLN A 312 -18.65 -23.36 2.53
C GLN A 312 -17.88 -24.33 3.42
N ILE A 313 -16.79 -24.83 2.83
CA ILE A 313 -15.89 -25.75 3.49
C ILE A 313 -15.15 -25.01 4.60
N LYS A 314 -15.31 -25.49 5.83
CA LYS A 314 -14.73 -24.89 7.03
C LYS A 314 -13.22 -25.12 7.07
N ILE A 315 -12.47 -24.06 7.40
CA ILE A 315 -11.02 -24.16 7.57
C ILE A 315 -10.73 -25.06 8.79
N SER A 316 -9.93 -26.10 8.59
CA SER A 316 -9.54 -27.01 9.67
C SER A 316 -8.73 -26.29 10.76
N LYS A 317 -8.85 -26.75 12.01
CA LYS A 317 -8.09 -26.19 13.15
C LYS A 317 -6.58 -26.27 12.92
N GLU A 318 -6.11 -27.33 12.25
CA GLU A 318 -4.70 -27.50 11.89
C GLU A 318 -4.20 -26.38 10.98
N ILE A 319 -4.99 -25.99 9.96
CA ILE A 319 -4.63 -24.88 9.06
C ILE A 319 -4.70 -23.54 9.81
N GLN A 320 -5.68 -23.35 10.69
CA GLN A 320 -5.78 -22.14 11.51
C GLN A 320 -4.53 -21.98 12.40
N GLU A 321 -4.12 -23.04 13.08
CA GLU A 321 -2.92 -23.05 13.93
C GLU A 321 -1.65 -22.82 13.12
N PHE A 322 -1.52 -23.47 11.95
CA PHE A 322 -0.42 -23.24 11.02
C PHE A 322 -0.31 -21.76 10.60
N ILE A 323 -1.43 -21.13 10.23
CA ILE A 323 -1.47 -19.71 9.85
C ILE A 323 -1.05 -18.81 11.03
N SER A 324 -1.54 -19.08 12.24
CA SER A 324 -1.20 -18.31 13.45
C SER A 324 0.27 -18.42 13.85
N LEU A 325 0.90 -19.58 13.60
CA LEU A 325 2.31 -19.83 13.87
C LEU A 325 3.22 -19.11 12.86
N GLU A 326 2.99 -19.33 11.56
CA GLU A 326 3.91 -18.91 10.51
C GLU A 326 3.77 -17.43 10.10
N ILE A 327 2.56 -16.86 10.17
CA ILE A 327 2.30 -15.50 9.70
C ILE A 327 2.37 -14.53 10.88
N SER A 328 3.55 -13.97 11.11
CA SER A 328 3.83 -13.11 12.26
C SER A 328 4.07 -11.62 11.92
N ALA A 329 4.04 -11.25 10.64
CA ALA A 329 4.47 -9.91 10.22
C ALA A 329 3.41 -8.81 10.42
N SER A 330 2.14 -9.06 10.07
CA SER A 330 1.03 -8.13 10.37
C SER A 330 -0.33 -8.82 10.44
N ILE A 331 -1.31 -8.20 11.11
CA ILE A 331 -2.71 -8.69 11.15
C ILE A 331 -3.31 -8.67 9.74
N ARG A 332 -2.91 -7.69 8.91
CA ARG A 332 -3.38 -7.61 7.51
C ARG A 332 -2.97 -8.82 6.69
N GLU A 333 -1.73 -9.30 6.83
CA GLU A 333 -1.25 -10.51 6.16
C GLU A 333 -1.95 -11.76 6.70
N LEU A 334 -2.19 -11.83 8.01
CA LEU A 334 -2.92 -12.92 8.65
C LEU A 334 -4.34 -13.06 8.08
N VAL A 335 -5.09 -11.96 8.02
CA VAL A 335 -6.42 -11.93 7.40
C VAL A 335 -6.35 -12.21 5.90
N GLY A 336 -5.32 -11.71 5.22
CA GLY A 336 -5.06 -12.00 3.81
C GLY A 336 -4.85 -13.49 3.52
N ALA A 337 -4.13 -14.19 4.39
CA ALA A 337 -3.89 -15.63 4.29
C ALA A 337 -5.18 -16.44 4.43
N ILE A 338 -6.01 -16.12 5.43
CA ILE A 338 -7.34 -16.75 5.61
C ILE A 338 -8.17 -16.57 4.33
N ASN A 339 -8.24 -15.34 3.81
CA ASN A 339 -8.99 -15.04 2.59
C ASN A 339 -8.46 -15.83 1.38
N ARG A 340 -7.14 -16.03 1.26
CA ARG A 340 -6.55 -16.84 0.18
C ARG A 340 -6.90 -18.32 0.30
N ILE A 341 -6.84 -18.89 1.51
CA ILE A 341 -7.20 -20.29 1.75
C ILE A 341 -8.69 -20.53 1.46
N ILE A 342 -9.55 -19.62 1.88
CA ILE A 342 -10.98 -19.70 1.56
C ILE A 342 -11.20 -19.56 0.05
N SER A 343 -10.51 -18.63 -0.61
CA SER A 343 -10.61 -18.46 -2.05
C SER A 343 -10.17 -19.73 -2.80
N PHE A 344 -9.07 -20.35 -2.39
CA PHE A 344 -8.64 -21.66 -2.90
C PHE A 344 -9.73 -22.71 -2.70
N SER A 345 -10.27 -22.81 -1.48
CA SER A 345 -11.29 -23.80 -1.16
C SER A 345 -12.57 -23.64 -1.98
N ARG A 346 -12.96 -22.39 -2.28
CA ARG A 346 -14.12 -22.08 -3.14
C ARG A 346 -13.86 -22.44 -4.59
N ILE A 347 -12.68 -22.15 -5.12
CA ILE A 347 -12.34 -22.37 -6.53
C ILE A 347 -12.22 -23.87 -6.83
N TYR A 348 -11.58 -24.63 -5.94
CA TYR A 348 -11.34 -26.06 -6.14
C TYR A 348 -12.39 -26.96 -5.47
N ASN A 349 -13.36 -26.37 -4.78
CA ASN A 349 -14.40 -27.06 -4.00
C ASN A 349 -13.84 -28.17 -3.08
N LYS A 350 -12.66 -27.93 -2.49
CA LYS A 350 -11.96 -28.83 -1.57
C LYS A 350 -11.14 -28.04 -0.56
N MET A 351 -10.95 -28.55 0.67
CA MET A 351 -9.93 -27.96 1.54
C MET A 351 -8.52 -28.23 0.99
N PRO A 352 -7.59 -27.26 1.03
CA PRO A 352 -6.19 -27.55 0.79
C PRO A 352 -5.66 -28.41 1.94
N SER A 353 -4.84 -29.39 1.60
CA SER A 353 -3.93 -30.04 2.55
C SER A 353 -2.92 -29.03 3.12
N LEU A 354 -2.20 -29.41 4.19
CA LEU A 354 -1.13 -28.56 4.75
C LEU A 354 -0.01 -28.30 3.72
N ALA A 355 0.25 -29.26 2.81
CA ALA A 355 1.20 -29.08 1.71
C ALA A 355 0.71 -28.03 0.69
N GLU A 356 -0.56 -28.10 0.27
CA GLU A 356 -1.15 -27.12 -0.63
C GLU A 356 -1.25 -25.73 0.01
N THR A 357 -1.56 -25.67 1.31
CA THR A 357 -1.57 -24.43 2.11
C THR A 357 -0.22 -23.74 2.06
N LYS A 358 0.89 -24.48 2.21
CA LYS A 358 2.25 -23.95 2.07
C LYS A 358 2.53 -23.39 0.68
N VAL A 359 2.00 -24.02 -0.37
CA VAL A 359 2.15 -23.53 -1.75
C VAL A 359 1.34 -22.26 -1.97
N VAL A 360 0.10 -22.21 -1.50
CA VAL A 360 -0.81 -21.05 -1.64
C VAL A 360 -0.29 -19.83 -0.88
N LEU A 361 0.36 -20.03 0.26
CA LEU A 361 0.86 -18.96 1.13
C LEU A 361 2.37 -18.70 0.98
N LYS A 362 3.03 -19.27 -0.03
CA LYS A 362 4.49 -19.27 -0.16
C LYS A 362 5.15 -17.88 -0.05
N ASP A 363 4.50 -16.84 -0.55
CA ASP A 363 4.97 -15.44 -0.50
C ASP A 363 4.77 -14.76 0.86
N LEU A 364 3.78 -15.21 1.64
CA LEU A 364 3.49 -14.69 2.99
C LEU A 364 4.24 -15.43 4.07
N LEU A 365 4.48 -16.72 3.83
CA LEU A 365 5.37 -17.49 4.67
C LEU A 365 6.76 -16.90 4.47
N ASN A 366 7.32 -16.35 5.54
CA ASN A 366 8.76 -16.14 5.64
C ASN A 366 9.47 -17.51 5.71
N LEU A 367 9.09 -18.46 4.84
CA LEU A 367 9.95 -19.56 4.46
C LEU A 367 11.23 -18.86 4.07
N ASN A 368 12.22 -18.97 4.94
CA ASN A 368 13.53 -18.38 4.72
C ASN A 368 13.90 -18.71 3.26
N GLU A 369 13.74 -17.74 2.34
CA GLU A 369 14.67 -17.65 1.24
C GLU A 369 15.99 -17.66 1.98
N ASN A 370 16.66 -18.82 1.96
CA ASN A 370 17.82 -19.11 2.77
C ASN A 370 18.62 -17.83 2.82
N LYS A 371 18.64 -17.13 3.98
CA LYS A 371 19.35 -15.86 4.10
C LYS A 371 20.80 -16.26 4.05
N VAL A 372 21.32 -16.43 2.84
CA VAL A 372 22.72 -16.64 2.58
C VAL A 372 23.36 -15.36 3.10
N THR A 373 23.87 -15.41 4.33
CA THR A 373 24.55 -14.28 4.93
C THR A 373 25.96 -14.20 4.36
N ILE A 374 26.51 -12.99 4.34
CA ILE A 374 27.91 -12.79 3.95
C ILE A 374 28.83 -13.61 4.84
N ASP A 375 28.51 -13.69 6.14
CA ASP A 375 29.21 -14.51 7.11
C ASP A 375 29.21 -16.01 6.77
N LEU A 376 28.06 -16.55 6.37
CA LEU A 376 27.95 -17.95 5.95
C LEU A 376 28.79 -18.22 4.69
N ILE A 377 28.74 -17.32 3.70
CA ILE A 377 29.56 -17.42 2.48
C ILE A 377 31.04 -17.38 2.84
N GLN A 378 31.48 -16.41 3.64
CA GLN A 378 32.87 -16.28 4.07
C GLN A 378 33.35 -17.55 4.77
N THR A 379 32.54 -18.11 5.67
CA THR A 379 32.86 -19.33 6.42
C THR A 379 33.00 -20.54 5.50
N LEU A 380 32.07 -20.74 4.57
CA LEU A 380 32.12 -21.86 3.63
C LEU A 380 33.31 -21.77 2.66
N VAL A 381 33.58 -20.57 2.15
CA VAL A 381 34.73 -20.34 1.27
C VAL A 381 36.06 -20.51 2.03
N CYS A 382 36.14 -20.02 3.27
CA CYS A 382 37.30 -20.24 4.15
C CYS A 382 37.56 -21.75 4.35
N LYS A 383 36.51 -22.52 4.64
CA LYS A 383 36.58 -23.98 4.83
C LYS A 383 37.07 -24.69 3.57
N PHE A 384 36.57 -24.32 2.39
CA PHE A 384 36.97 -24.93 1.12
C PHE A 384 38.44 -24.65 0.77
N PHE A 385 38.88 -23.40 0.90
CA PHE A 385 40.25 -23.00 0.57
C PHE A 385 41.26 -23.21 1.70
N LYS A 386 40.81 -23.70 2.86
CA LYS A 386 41.60 -23.93 4.08
C LYS A 386 42.32 -22.66 4.58
N ILE A 387 41.62 -21.53 4.55
CA ILE A 387 42.11 -20.25 5.08
C ILE A 387 41.28 -19.79 6.27
N SER A 388 41.85 -18.97 7.15
CA SER A 388 41.08 -18.34 8.22
C SER A 388 40.31 -17.11 7.73
N LYS A 389 39.24 -16.76 8.45
CA LYS A 389 38.43 -15.57 8.16
C LYS A 389 39.24 -14.28 8.26
N ASN A 390 40.16 -14.20 9.23
CA ASN A 390 41.06 -13.06 9.40
C ASN A 390 42.02 -12.89 8.21
N GLU A 391 42.52 -13.99 7.66
CA GLU A 391 43.36 -13.96 6.46
C GLU A 391 42.56 -13.53 5.22
N MET A 392 41.32 -14.00 5.09
CA MET A 392 40.40 -13.54 4.03
C MET A 392 40.18 -12.03 4.13
N LEU A 393 40.03 -11.47 5.32
CA LEU A 393 39.81 -10.04 5.54
C LEU A 393 41.10 -9.19 5.51
N SER A 394 42.29 -9.81 5.48
CA SER A 394 43.56 -9.09 5.47
C SER A 394 43.77 -8.23 4.20
N SER A 395 44.67 -7.24 4.30
CA SER A 395 45.11 -6.42 3.16
C SER A 395 46.08 -7.16 2.21
N ARG A 396 46.54 -8.37 2.57
CA ARG A 396 47.53 -9.15 1.82
C ARG A 396 47.00 -9.52 0.43
N ARG A 397 47.89 -9.44 -0.57
CA ARG A 397 47.60 -9.62 -2.00
C ARG A 397 48.14 -10.92 -2.60
N SER A 398 48.56 -11.89 -1.77
CA SER A 398 49.01 -13.20 -2.25
C SER A 398 47.88 -13.93 -2.98
N ARG A 399 48.19 -14.61 -4.09
CA ARG A 399 47.21 -15.29 -4.94
C ARG A 399 46.34 -16.29 -4.16
N TYR A 400 46.95 -17.00 -3.21
CA TYR A 400 46.28 -17.95 -2.31
C TYR A 400 45.22 -17.32 -1.40
N LEU A 401 45.32 -16.02 -1.07
CA LEU A 401 44.30 -15.30 -0.29
C LEU A 401 43.33 -14.50 -1.17
N VAL A 402 43.82 -13.97 -2.29
CA VAL A 402 43.03 -13.18 -3.23
C VAL A 402 41.98 -14.04 -3.94
N ARG A 403 42.31 -15.27 -4.34
CA ARG A 403 41.36 -16.17 -5.02
C ARG A 403 40.14 -16.56 -4.16
N PRO A 404 40.32 -17.02 -2.91
CA PRO A 404 39.20 -17.26 -2.00
C PRO A 404 38.38 -15.99 -1.75
N ARG A 405 39.03 -14.84 -1.52
CA ARG A 405 38.36 -13.56 -1.28
C ARG A 405 37.50 -13.13 -2.48
N GLN A 406 38.03 -13.22 -3.70
CA GLN A 406 37.30 -12.92 -4.94
C GLN A 406 36.09 -13.86 -5.11
N THR A 407 36.26 -15.14 -4.78
CA THR A 407 35.19 -16.15 -4.83
C THR A 407 34.08 -15.82 -3.82
N ALA A 408 34.42 -15.47 -2.58
CA ALA A 408 33.46 -15.06 -1.56
C ALA A 408 32.70 -13.78 -1.96
N ILE A 409 33.39 -12.80 -2.54
CA ILE A 409 32.78 -11.56 -3.06
C ILE A 409 31.82 -11.86 -4.21
N TYR A 410 32.21 -12.72 -5.14
CA TYR A 410 31.38 -13.14 -6.27
C TYR A 410 30.11 -13.88 -5.81
N LEU A 411 30.25 -14.87 -4.93
CA LEU A 411 29.11 -15.58 -4.34
C LEU A 411 28.19 -14.64 -3.56
N THR A 412 28.76 -13.69 -2.81
CA THR A 412 27.98 -12.66 -2.12
C THR A 412 27.16 -11.82 -3.09
N LYS A 413 27.74 -11.47 -4.24
CA LYS A 413 27.04 -10.67 -5.25
C LYS A 413 25.89 -11.41 -5.92
N ILE A 414 25.99 -12.73 -6.07
CA ILE A 414 24.97 -13.56 -6.76
C ILE A 414 23.90 -14.07 -5.81
N LEU A 415 24.28 -14.47 -4.61
CA LEU A 415 23.40 -15.15 -3.66
C LEU A 415 22.75 -14.19 -2.64
N THR A 416 23.10 -12.90 -2.67
CA THR A 416 22.54 -11.90 -1.75
C THR A 416 22.11 -10.63 -2.47
N SER A 417 21.14 -9.90 -1.89
CA SER A 417 20.63 -8.62 -2.38
C SER A 417 21.49 -7.40 -1.96
N LYS A 418 22.70 -7.62 -1.44
CA LYS A 418 23.57 -6.56 -0.91
C LYS A 418 24.16 -5.69 -2.02
N SER A 419 24.22 -4.39 -1.76
CA SER A 419 24.82 -3.41 -2.66
C SER A 419 26.36 -3.50 -2.64
N LEU A 420 27.01 -3.06 -3.72
CA LEU A 420 28.49 -3.07 -3.81
C LEU A 420 29.18 -2.33 -2.65
N PRO A 421 28.69 -1.18 -2.16
CA PRO A 421 29.25 -0.52 -0.99
C PRO A 421 29.08 -1.33 0.30
N GLU A 422 27.95 -2.00 0.49
CA GLU A 422 27.73 -2.86 1.66
C GLU A 422 28.64 -4.08 1.65
N ILE A 423 28.83 -4.71 0.48
CA ILE A 423 29.80 -5.80 0.30
C ILE A 423 31.21 -5.28 0.62
N GLY A 424 31.58 -4.09 0.16
CA GLY A 424 32.85 -3.44 0.48
C GLY A 424 33.14 -3.33 1.97
N ARG A 425 32.14 -2.90 2.76
CA ARG A 425 32.24 -2.78 4.22
C ARG A 425 32.54 -4.13 4.89
N GLU A 426 31.83 -5.18 4.50
CA GLU A 426 31.96 -6.53 5.07
C GLU A 426 33.25 -7.27 4.68
N PHE A 427 33.95 -6.79 3.65
CA PHE A 427 35.25 -7.30 3.21
C PHE A 427 36.40 -6.33 3.53
N SER A 428 36.37 -5.76 4.74
CA SER A 428 37.39 -4.84 5.29
C SER A 428 37.37 -3.43 4.70
N ASN A 429 36.17 -2.83 4.60
CA ASN A 429 35.97 -1.46 4.09
C ASN A 429 36.65 -1.19 2.74
N ARG A 430 36.58 -2.16 1.83
CA ARG A 430 37.13 -2.03 0.48
C ARG A 430 36.24 -1.17 -0.39
N ASP A 431 36.87 -0.41 -1.28
CA ASP A 431 36.17 0.42 -2.25
C ASP A 431 35.30 -0.42 -3.20
N HIS A 432 34.16 0.15 -3.58
CA HIS A 432 33.21 -0.48 -4.51
C HIS A 432 33.86 -0.88 -5.85
N THR A 433 34.88 -0.15 -6.31
CA THR A 433 35.68 -0.48 -7.51
C THR A 433 36.45 -1.79 -7.36
N THR A 434 36.97 -2.08 -6.17
CA THR A 434 37.67 -3.34 -5.84
C THR A 434 36.71 -4.54 -5.87
N ILE A 435 35.47 -4.32 -5.44
CA ILE A 435 34.40 -5.33 -5.50
C ILE A 435 34.05 -5.64 -6.96
N ILE A 436 33.86 -4.61 -7.80
CA ILE A 436 33.60 -4.77 -9.24
C ILE A 436 34.73 -5.55 -9.93
N HIS A 437 35.98 -5.19 -9.67
CA HIS A 437 37.14 -5.88 -10.25
C HIS A 437 37.18 -7.36 -9.82
N SER A 438 36.87 -7.65 -8.56
CA SER A 438 36.85 -9.01 -8.02
C SER A 438 35.78 -9.89 -8.69
N VAL A 439 34.58 -9.36 -8.90
CA VAL A 439 33.48 -10.04 -9.60
C VAL A 439 33.88 -10.34 -11.06
N LYS A 440 34.32 -9.32 -11.81
CA LYS A 440 34.76 -9.49 -13.21
C LYS A 440 35.91 -10.49 -13.37
N THR A 441 36.79 -10.58 -12.38
CA THR A 441 37.91 -11.52 -12.41
C THR A 441 37.43 -12.97 -12.32
N ILE A 442 36.43 -13.26 -11.48
CA ILE A 442 35.87 -14.61 -11.36
C ILE A 442 35.04 -14.98 -12.59
N GLU A 443 34.27 -14.05 -13.14
CA GLU A 443 33.52 -14.26 -14.39
C GLU A 443 34.44 -14.63 -15.55
N LYS A 444 35.54 -13.90 -15.75
CA LYS A 444 36.55 -14.21 -16.78
C LYS A 444 37.23 -15.57 -16.59
N LEU A 445 37.37 -16.03 -15.35
CA LEU A 445 37.95 -17.36 -15.09
C LEU A 445 36.95 -18.46 -15.42
N LYS A 446 35.68 -18.24 -15.09
CA LYS A 446 34.58 -19.16 -15.44
C LYS A 446 34.44 -19.32 -16.95
N GLU A 447 34.65 -18.26 -17.72
CA GLU A 447 34.64 -18.31 -19.20
C GLU A 447 35.83 -19.07 -19.80
N LYS A 448 36.99 -19.05 -19.14
CA LYS A 448 38.21 -19.71 -19.61
C LYS A 448 38.31 -21.18 -19.22
N ASP A 449 37.51 -21.60 -18.24
CA ASP A 449 37.45 -22.96 -17.74
C ASP A 449 35.97 -23.37 -17.60
N PRO A 450 35.23 -23.47 -18.73
CA PRO A 450 33.87 -23.97 -18.71
C PRO A 450 33.91 -25.46 -18.36
N LEU A 451 33.28 -25.81 -17.24
CA LEU A 451 33.02 -27.21 -16.85
C LEU A 451 32.36 -28.01 -17.97
#